data_AF-A0A7Y4VXF7-F1
#
_entry.id   AF-A0A7Y4VXF7-F1
#
_cell.length_a   1.000
_cell.length_b   1.000
_cell.length_c   1.000
_cell.angle_alpha   90.00
_cell.angle_beta   90.00
_cell.angle_gamma   90.00
#
_symmetry.space_group_name_H-M   'P 1'
#
loop_
_entity.id
_entity.type
_entity.pdbx_description
1 polymer ?
#
loop_
_entity_poly.entity_id
_entity_poly.type
_entity_poly.pdbx_seq_one_letter_code
_entity_poly.pdbx_strand_id
1 'polypeptide(L)'
;DPVKEILDLKIGLRISEGQEAKLKVIQDSLGAQNQVLARELQAEMAKQGANVDGARMLTVIRPRLEKAQKHLQDALDAIKSVLTPEQWNSLPERVKAPRGLGPGGQRRAPPESE
;
A
#
# COMPACT_ATOMS: atom_id res chain seq x y z
N ASP A 1 0.80 -4.88 1.24
CA ASP A 1 1.71 -4.26 0.27
C ASP A 1 1.60 -5.07 -1.01
N PRO A 2 1.02 -4.50 -2.08
CA PRO A 2 0.78 -5.25 -3.31
C PRO A 2 2.06 -5.73 -3.98
N VAL A 3 3.18 -5.01 -3.84
CA VAL A 3 4.44 -5.41 -4.50
C VAL A 3 4.97 -6.70 -3.87
N LYS A 4 4.89 -6.81 -2.54
CA LYS A 4 5.25 -8.03 -1.81
C LYS A 4 4.39 -9.22 -2.23
N GLU A 5 3.08 -9.05 -2.34
CA GLU A 5 2.18 -10.14 -2.78
C GLU A 5 2.48 -10.61 -4.20
N ILE A 6 2.90 -9.72 -5.11
CA ILE A 6 3.32 -10.09 -6.47
C ILE A 6 4.61 -10.89 -6.45
N LEU A 7 5.59 -10.49 -5.63
CA LEU A 7 6.84 -11.22 -5.46
C LEU A 7 6.62 -12.60 -4.83
N ASP A 8 5.65 -12.75 -3.93
CA ASP A 8 5.27 -14.05 -3.38
C ASP A 8 4.61 -14.96 -4.44
N LEU A 9 3.98 -14.39 -5.46
CA LEU A 9 3.37 -15.12 -6.61
C LEU A 9 4.35 -15.34 -7.78
N LYS A 10 5.62 -14.94 -7.66
CA LYS A 10 6.59 -14.89 -8.76
C LYS A 10 6.75 -16.18 -9.56
N ILE A 11 6.71 -17.33 -8.88
CA ILE A 11 6.94 -18.65 -9.49
C ILE A 11 5.79 -19.00 -10.45
N GLY A 12 4.54 -18.70 -10.05
CA GLY A 12 3.37 -18.94 -10.90
C GLY A 12 3.26 -17.98 -12.09
N LEU A 13 3.80 -16.77 -11.93
CA LEU A 13 3.74 -15.70 -12.95
C LEU A 13 4.92 -15.72 -13.94
N ARG A 14 5.89 -16.64 -13.75
CA ARG A 14 7.14 -16.71 -14.54
C ARG A 14 7.82 -15.35 -14.66
N ILE A 15 7.92 -14.62 -13.55
CA ILE A 15 8.58 -13.31 -13.52
C ILE A 15 10.08 -13.51 -13.78
N SER A 16 10.62 -12.80 -14.77
CA SER A 16 12.05 -12.84 -15.10
C SER A 16 12.89 -12.10 -14.04
N GLU A 17 14.19 -12.42 -13.94
CA GLU A 17 15.11 -11.72 -13.02
C GLU A 17 15.13 -10.20 -13.24
N GLY A 18 15.05 -9.76 -14.50
CA GLY A 18 14.98 -8.34 -14.85
C GLY A 18 13.68 -7.67 -14.41
N GLN A 19 12.55 -8.39 -14.45
CA GLN A 19 11.28 -7.91 -13.90
C GLN A 19 11.30 -7.90 -12.38
N GLU A 20 11.87 -8.94 -11.73
CA GLU A 20 12.03 -9.00 -10.28
C GLU A 20 12.86 -7.82 -9.76
N ALA A 21 13.97 -7.49 -10.42
CA ALA A 21 14.79 -6.34 -10.06
C ALA A 21 14.00 -5.01 -10.12
N LYS A 22 13.21 -4.81 -11.18
CA LYS A 22 12.37 -3.62 -11.34
C LYS A 22 11.25 -3.55 -10.28
N LEU A 23 10.62 -4.68 -9.96
CA LEU A 23 9.60 -4.77 -8.92
C LEU A 23 10.17 -4.46 -7.54
N LYS A 24 11.39 -4.93 -7.22
CA LYS A 24 12.08 -4.58 -5.97
C LYS A 24 12.35 -3.09 -5.86
N VAL A 25 12.80 -2.44 -6.94
CA VAL A 25 12.98 -0.97 -6.94
C VAL A 25 11.66 -0.24 -6.66
N ILE A 26 10.54 -0.70 -7.23
CA ILE A 26 9.21 -0.15 -6.94
C ILE A 26 8.83 -0.36 -5.46
N GLN A 27 9.09 -1.55 -4.92
CA GLN A 27 8.84 -1.87 -3.51
C GLN A 27 9.64 -0.95 -2.57
N ASP A 28 10.94 -0.80 -2.81
CA ASP A 28 11.82 0.02 -1.99
C ASP A 28 11.40 1.49 -2.02
N SER A 29 11.03 1.99 -3.22
CA SER A 29 10.52 3.34 -3.40
C SER A 29 9.21 3.57 -2.63
N LEU A 30 8.22 2.68 -2.78
CA LEU A 30 6.95 2.77 -2.05
C LEU A 30 7.17 2.69 -0.53
N GLY A 31 8.06 1.81 -0.08
CA GLY A 31 8.46 1.69 1.32
C GLY A 31 9.06 2.99 1.87
N ALA A 32 10.02 3.58 1.14
CA ALA A 32 10.65 4.84 1.52
C ALA A 32 9.65 6.00 1.58
N GLN A 33 8.77 6.13 0.58
CA GLN A 33 7.74 7.17 0.55
C GLN A 33 6.76 7.05 1.73
N ASN A 34 6.33 5.83 2.06
CA ASN A 34 5.44 5.59 3.20
C ASN A 34 6.13 5.81 4.54
N GLN A 35 7.42 5.49 4.66
CA GLN A 35 8.20 5.80 5.87
C GLN A 35 8.31 7.31 6.10
N VAL A 36 8.49 8.11 5.05
CA VAL A 36 8.50 9.58 5.15
C VAL A 36 7.15 10.07 5.69
N LEU A 37 6.03 9.62 5.10
CA LEU A 37 4.69 9.99 5.57
C LEU A 37 4.46 9.62 7.05
N ALA A 38 4.92 8.43 7.46
CA ALA A 38 4.82 7.98 8.85
C ALA A 38 5.63 8.86 9.82
N ARG A 39 6.87 9.22 9.45
CA ARG A 39 7.71 10.12 10.25
C ARG A 39 7.10 11.52 10.35
N GLU A 40 6.59 12.06 9.25
CA GLU A 40 5.89 13.35 9.24
C GLU A 40 4.64 13.34 10.11
N LEU A 41 3.91 12.23 10.12
CA LEU A 41 2.73 12.07 10.97
C LEU A 41 3.13 11.99 12.45
N GLN A 42 4.14 11.19 12.79
CA GLN A 42 4.65 11.06 14.16
C GLN A 42 5.18 12.40 14.69
N ALA A 43 5.92 13.16 13.87
CA ALA A 43 6.40 14.48 14.23
C ALA A 43 5.24 15.46 14.48
N GLU A 44 4.17 15.39 13.69
CA GLU A 44 3.00 16.26 13.87
C GLU A 44 2.20 15.89 15.13
N MET A 45 2.04 14.59 15.41
CA MET A 45 1.43 14.14 16.66
C MET A 45 2.24 14.56 17.89
N ALA A 46 3.57 14.48 17.82
CA ALA A 46 4.45 14.91 18.92
C ALA A 46 4.31 16.40 19.24
N LYS A 47 4.06 17.26 18.23
CA LYS A 47 3.82 18.70 18.43
C LYS A 47 2.49 19.00 19.13
N GLN A 48 1.47 18.15 18.92
CA GLN A 48 0.12 18.40 19.43
C GLN A 48 -0.07 17.94 20.89
N GLY A 49 0.84 17.15 21.44
CA GLY A 49 0.83 16.72 22.86
C GLY A 49 -0.20 15.62 23.17
N ALA A 50 -0.36 15.27 24.45
CA ALA A 50 -1.13 14.09 24.87
C ALA A 50 -2.68 14.23 24.81
N ASN A 51 -3.21 15.41 24.46
CA ASN A 51 -4.64 15.72 24.58
C ASN A 51 -5.24 16.25 23.27
N VAL A 52 -4.92 15.58 22.15
CA VAL A 52 -5.39 15.98 20.83
C VAL A 52 -6.82 15.51 20.59
N ASP A 53 -7.70 16.44 20.26
CA ASP A 53 -9.05 16.17 19.79
C ASP A 53 -9.03 15.29 18.51
N GLY A 54 -9.84 14.23 18.48
CA GLY A 54 -9.93 13.31 17.34
C GLY A 54 -10.28 13.98 16.01
N ALA A 55 -11.07 15.06 16.02
CA ALA A 55 -11.37 15.84 14.82
C ALA A 55 -10.12 16.57 14.29
N ARG A 56 -9.26 17.08 15.18
CA ARG A 56 -7.97 17.69 14.79
C ARG A 56 -6.96 16.64 14.32
N MET A 57 -6.97 15.44 14.89
CA MET A 57 -6.16 14.35 14.35
C MET A 57 -6.61 13.98 12.94
N LEU A 58 -7.91 13.94 12.68
CA LEU A 58 -8.44 13.56 11.37
C LEU A 58 -8.08 14.56 10.27
N THR A 59 -8.02 15.87 10.57
CA THR A 59 -7.56 16.88 9.60
C THR A 59 -6.07 16.72 9.27
N VAL A 60 -5.26 16.22 10.20
CA VAL A 60 -3.84 15.92 9.99
C VAL A 60 -3.65 14.61 9.22
N ILE A 61 -4.43 13.58 9.54
CA ILE A 61 -4.30 12.22 9.00
C ILE A 61 -4.84 12.13 7.57
N ARG A 62 -6.02 12.71 7.28
CA ARG A 62 -6.66 12.64 5.95
C ARG A 62 -5.73 12.95 4.76
N PRO A 63 -5.03 14.09 4.71
CA PRO A 63 -4.17 14.40 3.57
C PRO A 63 -2.98 13.43 3.43
N ARG A 64 -2.53 12.80 4.52
CA ARG A 64 -1.47 11.79 4.47
C ARG A 64 -1.99 10.45 3.97
N LEU A 65 -3.23 10.09 4.30
CA LEU A 65 -3.90 8.93 3.72
C LEU A 65 -4.11 9.10 2.21
N GLU A 66 -4.51 10.28 1.76
CA GLU A 66 -4.64 10.60 0.33
C GLU A 66 -3.29 10.47 -0.39
N LYS A 67 -2.20 11.00 0.20
CA LYS A 67 -0.84 10.81 -0.34
C LYS A 67 -0.44 9.34 -0.39
N ALA A 68 -0.72 8.57 0.65
CA ALA A 68 -0.41 7.14 0.68
C ALA A 68 -1.20 6.36 -0.40
N GLN A 69 -2.47 6.71 -0.61
CA GLN A 69 -3.27 6.14 -1.70
C GLN A 69 -2.69 6.50 -3.07
N LYS A 70 -2.23 7.75 -3.24
CA LYS A 70 -1.58 8.17 -4.48
C LYS A 70 -0.28 7.40 -4.74
N HIS A 71 0.60 7.27 -3.76
CA HIS A 71 1.82 6.47 -3.89
C HIS A 71 1.53 5.01 -4.27
N LEU A 72 0.46 4.45 -3.69
CA LEU A 72 -0.01 3.11 -4.03
C LEU A 72 -0.49 3.01 -5.48
N GLN A 73 -1.27 3.98 -5.95
CA GLN A 73 -1.73 4.06 -7.34
C GLN A 73 -0.55 4.16 -8.31
N ASP A 74 0.39 5.05 -8.03
CA ASP A 74 1.60 5.26 -8.84
C ASP A 74 2.46 3.98 -8.89
N ALA A 75 2.57 3.26 -7.77
CA ALA A 75 3.26 1.97 -7.72
C ALA A 75 2.55 0.90 -8.56
N LEU A 76 1.21 0.83 -8.52
CA LEU A 76 0.43 -0.11 -9.34
C LEU A 76 0.60 0.17 -10.84
N ASP A 77 0.61 1.43 -11.25
CA ASP A 77 0.84 1.83 -12.64
C ASP A 77 2.26 1.48 -13.11
N ALA A 78 3.26 1.64 -12.23
CA ALA A 78 4.62 1.22 -12.50
C ALA A 78 4.73 -0.32 -12.64
N ILE A 79 4.09 -1.08 -11.76
CA ILE A 79 4.05 -2.55 -11.83
C ILE A 79 3.41 -3.01 -13.14
N LYS A 80 2.29 -2.39 -13.53
CA LYS A 80 1.59 -2.71 -14.79
C LYS A 80 2.47 -2.47 -16.02
N SER A 81 3.41 -1.53 -15.93
CA SER A 81 4.39 -1.25 -17.00
C SER A 81 5.58 -2.23 -17.00
N VAL A 82 5.83 -2.94 -15.90
CA VAL A 82 6.90 -3.95 -15.77
C VAL A 82 6.42 -5.34 -16.17
N LEU A 83 5.16 -5.67 -15.85
CA LEU A 83 4.54 -6.96 -16.17
C LEU A 83 3.97 -6.97 -17.59
N THR A 84 3.92 -8.15 -18.22
CA THR A 84 3.15 -8.29 -19.46
C THR A 84 1.64 -8.22 -19.19
N PRO A 85 0.81 -7.92 -20.20
CA PRO A 85 -0.64 -7.96 -20.03
C PRO A 85 -1.16 -9.31 -19.50
N GLU A 86 -0.59 -10.44 -19.94
CA GLU A 86 -1.01 -11.76 -19.42
C GLU A 86 -0.64 -11.96 -17.95
N GLN A 87 0.57 -11.51 -17.56
CA GLN A 87 1.02 -11.57 -16.16
C GLN A 87 0.15 -10.69 -15.26
N TRP A 88 -0.18 -9.47 -15.70
CA TRP A 88 -1.06 -8.57 -14.97
C TRP A 88 -2.47 -9.15 -14.81
N ASN A 89 -3.03 -9.73 -15.87
CA ASN A 89 -4.36 -10.34 -15.82
C ASN A 89 -4.43 -11.58 -14.92
N SER A 90 -3.30 -12.27 -14.75
CA SER A 90 -3.18 -13.42 -13.84
C SER A 90 -3.14 -13.01 -12.36
N LEU A 91 -2.95 -11.73 -12.05
CA LEU A 91 -2.97 -11.25 -10.67
C LEU A 91 -4.40 -11.23 -10.11
N PRO A 92 -4.59 -11.67 -8.85
CA PRO A 92 -5.88 -11.59 -8.20
C PRO A 92 -6.30 -10.13 -7.97
N GLU A 93 -7.61 -9.87 -8.00
CA GLU A 93 -8.17 -8.51 -7.81
C GLU A 93 -7.69 -7.83 -6.53
N ARG A 94 -7.42 -8.59 -5.45
CA ARG A 94 -6.90 -8.05 -4.19
C ARG A 94 -5.54 -7.34 -4.32
N VAL A 95 -4.75 -7.70 -5.33
CA VAL A 95 -3.45 -7.09 -5.63
C VAL A 95 -3.63 -5.88 -6.55
N LYS A 96 -4.50 -6.00 -7.56
CA LYS A 96 -4.77 -4.93 -8.55
C LYS A 96 -5.56 -3.76 -7.95
N ALA A 97 -6.44 -4.06 -7.00
CA ALA A 97 -7.20 -3.11 -6.22
C ALA A 97 -7.00 -3.43 -4.73
N PRO A 98 -5.83 -3.08 -4.16
CA PRO A 98 -5.63 -3.24 -2.73
C PRO A 98 -6.66 -2.37 -2.04
N ARG A 99 -7.55 -2.98 -1.25
CA ARG A 99 -8.44 -2.24 -0.37
C ARG A 99 -7.58 -1.56 0.69
N GLY A 100 -7.15 -0.34 0.40
CA GLY A 100 -6.28 0.47 1.25
C GLY A 100 -7.00 0.97 2.51
N LEU A 101 -6.17 1.33 3.50
CA LEU A 101 -6.49 1.82 4.85
C LEU A 101 -7.36 3.10 4.87
N GLY A 102 -8.63 2.97 4.50
CA GLY A 102 -9.68 3.90 4.92
C GLY A 102 -10.25 3.47 6.28
N PRO A 103 -10.76 4.40 7.12
CA PRO A 103 -11.49 4.06 8.34
C PRO A 103 -12.76 3.28 7.93
N GLY A 104 -12.67 1.96 7.98
CA GLY A 104 -13.64 1.05 7.35
C GLY A 104 -13.03 -0.27 6.89
N GLY A 105 -11.70 -0.39 6.87
CA GLY A 105 -10.97 -1.66 6.67
C GLY A 105 -11.08 -2.65 7.84
N GLN A 106 -12.23 -2.74 8.51
CA GLN A 106 -12.53 -3.86 9.40
C GLN A 106 -12.94 -5.03 8.50
N ARG A 107 -12.01 -5.95 8.25
CA ARG A 107 -12.38 -7.34 7.93
C ARG A 107 -13.26 -7.79 9.11
N ARG A 108 -14.59 -7.79 8.91
CA ARG A 108 -15.51 -8.58 9.72
C ARG A 108 -15.05 -10.03 9.53
N ALA A 109 -14.32 -10.57 10.50
CA ALA A 109 -14.30 -12.00 10.68
C ALA A 109 -15.77 -12.45 10.84
N PRO A 110 -16.24 -13.49 10.14
CA PRO A 110 -17.56 -14.02 10.41
C PRO A 110 -17.60 -14.49 11.87
N PRO A 111 -18.72 -14.32 12.59
CA PRO A 111 -18.88 -14.97 13.88
C PRO A 111 -18.84 -16.49 13.64
N GLU A 112 -17.80 -17.16 14.16
CA GLU A 112 -17.89 -18.59 14.44
C GLU A 112 -19.11 -18.77 15.34
N SER A 113 -20.09 -19.48 14.81
CA SER A 113 -21.28 -19.88 15.54
C SER A 113 -20.92 -21.20 16.23
N GLU A 114 -20.79 -21.17 17.54
CA GLU A 114 -20.87 -22.34 18.43
C GLU A 114 -21.96 -22.10 19.47
#